data_AF-A0A3L6G9A9-F1
#
_entry.id   AF-A0A3L6G9A9-F1
#
_cell.length_a   1.000
_cell.length_b   1.000
_cell.length_c   1.000
_cell.angle_alpha   90.00
_cell.angle_beta   90.00
_cell.angle_gamma   90.00
#
_symmetry.space_group_name_H-M   'P 1'
#
loop_
_entity.id
_entity.type
_entity.pdbx_description
1 polymer ?
#
loop_
_entity_poly.entity_id
_entity_poly.type
_entity_poly.pdbx_seq_one_letter_code
_entity_poly.pdbx_strand_id
1 'polypeptide(L)'
;MQVRVPLIAWPATAQVVPEPLGVVLVFSCWNVPLGLSLEPLIGAIAAGNAVALKPSELSPCTARFLGDNIGRYMDSSAVKVVQGGPDVGVQLMEHRWDKVLFTGSPRIARAVMAAASRHLTPVALELGGKCPCIFDAMGSARDLQISVNRMIAGKWSSCAGQACIAIDYVLVEERFAPILIKVLKSTLKRFFPEADHMARIVNERHFERLSNLLKDRSVAPSVLHGGSMDSKNLYIEPTILLNPPLDSAIMTEEIFGPLLPIITVKNIEDSIAFVKAMPKPLAIYAFTRDAALRRRIVDETSSGSVTFNDAVVQYAIDGLPFGGVGQSGFGQYHGKYSFEMFSHKKAVMKRGYLVELTLRYPPWDESKVTLMRYLYRFNYFAFVLSFLGLRR
;
A
#
# COMPACT_ATOMS: atom_id res chain seq x y z
N MET A 1 17.51 -16.81 -12.23
CA MET A 1 18.65 -16.04 -11.67
C MET A 1 19.62 -17.01 -11.03
N GLN A 2 20.90 -17.03 -11.45
CA GLN A 2 21.92 -17.87 -10.82
C GLN A 2 22.21 -17.37 -9.40
N VAL A 3 22.43 -18.30 -8.46
CA VAL A 3 22.72 -17.99 -7.06
C VAL A 3 24.11 -18.50 -6.72
N ARG A 4 24.88 -17.69 -5.99
CA ARG A 4 26.19 -18.09 -5.50
C ARG A 4 26.04 -19.22 -4.47
N VAL A 5 26.67 -20.35 -4.74
CA VAL A 5 26.68 -21.52 -3.85
C VAL A 5 27.91 -21.42 -2.92
N PRO A 6 27.76 -21.63 -1.59
CA PRO A 6 28.90 -21.66 -0.68
C PRO A 6 29.77 -22.90 -0.93
N LEU A 7 31.06 -22.82 -0.61
CA LEU A 7 32.04 -23.88 -0.87
C LEU A 7 31.64 -25.23 -0.26
N ILE A 8 30.97 -25.23 0.90
CA ILE A 8 30.41 -26.43 1.55
C ILE A 8 29.49 -27.25 0.64
N ALA A 9 28.79 -26.59 -0.28
CA ALA A 9 27.85 -27.22 -1.20
C ALA A 9 28.48 -27.54 -2.57
N TRP A 10 29.77 -27.23 -2.79
CA TRP A 10 30.48 -27.60 -4.02
C TRP A 10 30.47 -29.14 -4.23
N PRO A 11 30.31 -29.66 -5.47
CA PRO A 11 30.22 -28.97 -6.75
C PRO A 11 28.77 -28.66 -7.18
N ALA A 12 27.92 -28.19 -6.26
CA ALA A 12 26.56 -27.80 -6.61
C ALA A 12 26.49 -26.44 -7.31
N THR A 13 25.49 -26.32 -8.18
CA THR A 13 25.00 -25.05 -8.74
C THR A 13 23.58 -24.81 -8.24
N ALA A 14 23.19 -23.54 -8.12
CA ALA A 14 21.86 -23.17 -7.66
C ALA A 14 21.31 -22.00 -8.48
N GLN A 15 20.02 -22.00 -8.72
CA GLN A 15 19.30 -20.91 -9.36
C GLN A 15 17.90 -20.76 -8.80
N VAL A 16 17.35 -19.55 -8.90
CA VAL A 16 15.93 -19.26 -8.65
C VAL A 16 15.23 -19.08 -9.99
N VAL A 17 14.16 -19.84 -10.22
CA VAL A 17 13.34 -19.80 -11.43
C VAL A 17 11.94 -19.30 -11.06
N PRO A 18 11.47 -18.17 -11.61
CA PRO A 18 10.08 -17.75 -11.43
C PRO A 18 9.17 -18.66 -12.26
N GLU A 19 8.04 -19.05 -11.68
CA GLU A 19 6.95 -19.76 -12.36
C GLU A 19 5.59 -19.17 -11.97
N PRO A 20 4.57 -19.24 -12.84
CA PRO A 20 3.23 -18.78 -12.50
C PRO A 20 2.68 -19.50 -11.28
N LEU A 21 1.84 -18.81 -10.51
CA LEU A 21 1.11 -19.42 -9.41
C LEU A 21 -0.02 -20.32 -9.93
N GLY A 22 -0.70 -19.90 -11.00
CA GLY A 22 -1.80 -20.65 -11.62
C GLY A 22 -2.96 -19.72 -11.99
N VAL A 23 -4.09 -19.83 -11.29
CA VAL A 23 -5.28 -19.00 -11.49
C VAL A 23 -5.40 -17.98 -10.35
N VAL A 24 -5.42 -16.70 -10.72
CA VAL A 24 -5.49 -15.60 -9.74
C VAL A 24 -6.81 -14.85 -9.83
N LEU A 25 -7.29 -14.41 -8.67
CA LEU A 25 -8.49 -13.57 -8.55
C LEU A 25 -8.09 -12.16 -8.14
N VAL A 26 -8.57 -11.16 -8.88
CA VAL A 26 -8.34 -9.74 -8.62
C VAL A 26 -9.67 -9.07 -8.31
N PHE A 27 -9.81 -8.54 -7.10
CA PHE A 27 -10.90 -7.63 -6.72
C PHE A 27 -10.41 -6.19 -6.80
N SER A 28 -10.89 -5.41 -7.78
CA SER A 28 -10.52 -4.00 -7.93
C SER A 28 -11.54 -3.06 -7.28
N CYS A 29 -11.05 -1.92 -6.79
CA CYS A 29 -11.87 -0.92 -6.11
C CYS A 29 -12.43 0.14 -7.08
N TRP A 30 -13.44 0.88 -6.64
CA TRP A 30 -14.22 1.83 -7.45
C TRP A 30 -13.60 3.22 -7.63
N ASN A 31 -12.65 3.60 -6.79
CA ASN A 31 -12.19 4.98 -6.73
C ASN A 31 -11.19 5.33 -7.86
N VAL A 32 -10.41 4.35 -8.32
CA VAL A 32 -9.57 4.44 -9.53
C VAL A 32 -9.80 3.17 -10.37
N PRO A 33 -11.01 2.99 -10.93
CA PRO A 33 -11.52 1.68 -11.29
C PRO A 33 -10.81 1.06 -12.51
N LEU A 34 -10.25 1.88 -13.40
CA LEU A 34 -9.41 1.38 -14.50
C LEU A 34 -8.02 0.98 -14.01
N GLY A 35 -7.32 1.87 -13.29
CA GLY A 35 -5.96 1.63 -12.81
C GLY A 35 -5.88 0.40 -11.91
N LEU A 36 -6.75 0.34 -10.88
CA LEU A 36 -6.79 -0.77 -9.93
C LEU A 36 -7.29 -2.09 -10.53
N SER A 37 -7.84 -2.07 -11.74
CA SER A 37 -8.20 -3.29 -12.48
C SER A 37 -7.06 -3.75 -13.38
N LEU A 38 -6.52 -2.84 -14.19
CA LEU A 38 -5.60 -3.18 -15.28
C LEU A 38 -4.17 -3.38 -14.79
N GLU A 39 -3.71 -2.60 -13.82
CA GLU A 39 -2.34 -2.72 -13.31
C GLU A 39 -2.03 -4.10 -12.70
N PRO A 40 -2.85 -4.63 -11.77
CA PRO A 40 -2.62 -5.98 -11.27
C PRO A 40 -2.85 -7.06 -12.33
N LEU A 41 -3.77 -6.84 -13.29
CA LEU A 41 -3.98 -7.74 -14.42
C LEU A 41 -2.72 -7.85 -15.29
N ILE A 42 -2.07 -6.72 -15.62
CA ILE A 42 -0.80 -6.69 -16.35
C ILE A 42 0.26 -7.53 -15.63
N GLY A 43 0.40 -7.33 -14.31
CA GLY A 43 1.35 -8.07 -13.49
C GLY A 43 1.12 -9.58 -13.48
N ALA A 44 -0.14 -9.99 -13.31
CA ALA A 44 -0.52 -11.40 -13.26
C ALA A 44 -0.28 -12.10 -14.61
N ILE A 45 -0.64 -11.45 -15.72
CA ILE A 45 -0.38 -11.95 -17.08
C ILE A 45 1.12 -12.03 -17.33
N ALA A 46 1.89 -11.00 -16.96
CA ALA A 46 3.35 -11.00 -17.14
C ALA A 46 4.03 -12.14 -16.37
N ALA A 47 3.47 -12.57 -15.24
CA ALA A 47 3.92 -13.73 -14.48
C ALA A 47 3.41 -15.09 -15.02
N GLY A 48 2.57 -15.08 -16.07
CA GLY A 48 2.07 -16.27 -16.76
C GLY A 48 0.81 -16.89 -16.16
N ASN A 49 0.02 -16.12 -15.39
CA ASN A 49 -1.19 -16.62 -14.72
C ASN A 49 -2.45 -16.42 -15.57
N ALA A 50 -3.43 -17.30 -15.36
CA ALA A 50 -4.82 -17.03 -15.73
C ALA A 50 -5.45 -16.11 -14.68
N VAL A 51 -6.38 -15.23 -15.08
CA VAL A 51 -6.93 -14.16 -14.23
C VAL A 51 -8.45 -14.10 -14.29
N ALA A 52 -9.09 -14.13 -13.12
CA ALA A 52 -10.45 -13.65 -12.93
C ALA A 52 -10.40 -12.24 -12.34
N LEU A 53 -10.91 -11.25 -13.06
CA LEU A 53 -11.03 -9.87 -12.60
C LEU A 53 -12.48 -9.59 -12.18
N LYS A 54 -12.69 -9.20 -10.93
CA LYS A 54 -13.98 -8.73 -10.44
C LYS A 54 -13.92 -7.22 -10.17
N PRO A 55 -14.39 -6.38 -11.11
CA PRO A 55 -14.45 -4.94 -10.91
C PRO A 55 -15.55 -4.56 -9.91
N SER A 56 -15.38 -3.42 -9.25
CA SER A 56 -16.39 -2.91 -8.32
C SER A 56 -17.67 -2.46 -9.04
N GLU A 57 -18.79 -2.92 -8.52
CA GLU A 57 -20.15 -2.54 -8.87
C GLU A 57 -20.46 -1.06 -8.59
N LEU A 58 -19.66 -0.39 -7.75
CA LEU A 58 -19.80 1.04 -7.45
C LEU A 58 -19.23 1.95 -8.55
N SER A 59 -18.63 1.36 -9.60
CA SER A 59 -18.24 2.05 -10.84
C SER A 59 -18.85 1.36 -12.06
N PRO A 60 -20.18 1.34 -12.21
CA PRO A 60 -20.89 0.46 -13.14
C PRO A 60 -20.51 0.71 -14.60
N CYS A 61 -20.26 1.95 -15.00
CA CYS A 61 -19.83 2.27 -16.36
C CYS A 61 -18.45 1.67 -16.68
N THR A 62 -17.50 1.75 -15.75
CA THR A 62 -16.16 1.17 -15.91
C THR A 62 -16.22 -0.36 -15.85
N ALA A 63 -16.99 -0.93 -14.92
CA ALA A 63 -17.17 -2.37 -14.82
C ALA A 63 -17.74 -2.97 -16.11
N ARG A 64 -18.76 -2.32 -16.69
CA ARG A 64 -19.33 -2.69 -17.99
C ARG A 64 -18.30 -2.58 -19.10
N PHE A 65 -17.60 -1.44 -19.18
CA PHE A 65 -16.54 -1.24 -20.18
C PHE A 65 -15.49 -2.34 -20.14
N LEU A 66 -15.00 -2.72 -18.95
CA LEU A 66 -14.04 -3.81 -18.80
C LEU A 66 -14.63 -5.14 -19.24
N GLY A 67 -15.87 -5.45 -18.85
CA GLY A 67 -16.58 -6.68 -19.25
C GLY A 67 -16.76 -6.82 -20.76
N ASP A 68 -17.16 -5.73 -21.43
CA ASP A 68 -17.45 -5.73 -22.86
C ASP A 68 -16.20 -5.80 -23.73
N ASN A 69 -15.04 -5.35 -23.21
CA ASN A 69 -13.84 -5.15 -24.02
C ASN A 69 -12.73 -6.16 -23.74
N ILE A 70 -12.48 -6.58 -22.49
CA ILE A 70 -11.30 -7.42 -22.18
C ILE A 70 -11.28 -8.72 -23.01
N GLY A 71 -12.42 -9.42 -23.11
CA GLY A 71 -12.51 -10.67 -23.89
C GLY A 71 -12.35 -10.51 -25.41
N ARG A 72 -12.40 -9.27 -25.93
CA ARG A 72 -12.16 -8.98 -27.37
C ARG A 72 -10.68 -8.87 -27.71
N TYR A 73 -9.84 -8.55 -26.73
CA TYR A 73 -8.41 -8.30 -26.92
C TYR A 73 -7.52 -9.35 -26.25
N MET A 74 -8.06 -10.11 -25.29
CA MET A 74 -7.32 -11.12 -24.52
C MET A 74 -7.93 -12.52 -24.71
N ASP A 75 -7.13 -13.55 -24.41
CA ASP A 75 -7.62 -14.93 -24.39
C ASP A 75 -8.72 -15.09 -23.33
N SER A 76 -9.96 -15.24 -23.79
CA SER A 76 -11.15 -15.35 -22.93
C SER A 76 -11.22 -16.65 -22.11
N SER A 77 -10.37 -17.64 -22.40
CA SER A 77 -10.21 -18.83 -21.57
C SER A 77 -9.30 -18.56 -20.38
N ALA A 78 -8.31 -17.66 -20.54
CA ALA A 78 -7.32 -17.33 -19.52
C ALA A 78 -7.68 -16.07 -18.71
N VAL A 79 -8.34 -15.07 -19.31
CA VAL A 79 -8.70 -13.80 -18.66
C VAL A 79 -10.20 -13.58 -18.74
N LYS A 80 -10.86 -13.54 -17.58
CA LYS A 80 -12.32 -13.31 -17.47
C LYS A 80 -12.64 -12.14 -16.57
N VAL A 81 -13.63 -11.35 -16.97
CA VAL A 81 -14.22 -10.31 -16.14
C VAL A 81 -15.54 -10.82 -15.56
N VAL A 82 -15.64 -10.84 -14.23
CA VAL A 82 -16.83 -11.30 -13.51
C VAL A 82 -17.45 -10.11 -12.79
N GLN A 83 -18.55 -9.58 -13.33
CA GLN A 83 -19.26 -8.45 -12.75
C GLN A 83 -20.27 -8.91 -11.68
N GLY A 84 -20.55 -8.05 -10.71
CA GLY A 84 -21.58 -8.30 -9.71
C GLY A 84 -21.25 -7.70 -8.35
N GLY A 85 -22.21 -7.73 -7.44
CA GLY A 85 -22.09 -7.18 -6.09
C GLY A 85 -21.33 -8.09 -5.11
N PRO A 86 -21.48 -7.86 -3.80
CA PRO A 86 -20.79 -8.63 -2.77
C PRO A 86 -21.10 -10.14 -2.80
N ASP A 87 -22.33 -10.51 -3.17
CA ASP A 87 -22.80 -11.88 -3.35
C ASP A 87 -21.96 -12.68 -4.36
N VAL A 88 -21.70 -12.10 -5.54
CA VAL A 88 -20.81 -12.69 -6.54
C VAL A 88 -19.38 -12.81 -6.00
N GLY A 89 -18.94 -11.84 -5.20
CA GLY A 89 -17.63 -11.91 -4.54
C GLY A 89 -17.52 -13.07 -3.54
N VAL A 90 -18.59 -13.34 -2.79
CA VAL A 90 -18.65 -14.48 -1.86
C VAL A 90 -18.59 -15.80 -2.63
N GLN A 91 -19.37 -15.95 -3.70
CA GLN A 91 -19.36 -17.14 -4.56
C GLN A 91 -17.98 -17.37 -5.18
N LEU A 92 -17.34 -16.32 -5.71
CA LEU A 92 -15.97 -16.44 -6.24
C LEU A 92 -15.00 -16.99 -5.19
N MET A 93 -15.13 -16.59 -3.93
CA MET A 93 -14.27 -17.06 -2.84
C MET A 93 -14.59 -18.48 -2.32
N GLU A 94 -15.61 -19.15 -2.87
CA GLU A 94 -15.85 -20.59 -2.64
C GLU A 94 -14.91 -21.45 -3.48
N HIS A 95 -14.48 -20.94 -4.64
CA HIS A 95 -13.52 -21.61 -5.52
C HIS A 95 -12.09 -21.56 -4.99
N ARG A 96 -11.26 -22.50 -5.45
CA ARG A 96 -9.81 -22.51 -5.18
C ARG A 96 -9.10 -21.55 -6.13
N TRP A 97 -8.26 -20.70 -5.55
CA TRP A 97 -7.38 -19.78 -6.28
C TRP A 97 -5.94 -19.99 -5.84
N ASP A 98 -5.00 -19.76 -6.74
CA ASP A 98 -3.57 -19.83 -6.41
C ASP A 98 -3.06 -18.50 -5.82
N LYS A 99 -3.77 -17.40 -6.06
CA LYS A 99 -3.58 -16.09 -5.40
C LYS A 99 -4.86 -15.28 -5.44
N VAL A 100 -5.12 -14.49 -4.39
CA VAL A 100 -6.13 -13.42 -4.43
C VAL A 100 -5.45 -12.07 -4.18
N LEU A 101 -5.70 -11.08 -5.04
CA LEU A 101 -5.44 -9.67 -4.76
C LEU A 101 -6.77 -8.99 -4.45
N PHE A 102 -6.82 -8.26 -3.34
CA PHE A 102 -7.99 -7.46 -2.97
C PHE A 102 -7.59 -6.04 -2.63
N THR A 103 -8.19 -5.08 -3.34
CA THR A 103 -8.10 -3.65 -2.99
C THR A 103 -9.41 -3.16 -2.41
N GLY A 104 -9.39 -2.61 -1.19
CA GLY A 104 -10.61 -2.08 -0.56
C GLY A 104 -10.51 -1.88 0.95
N SER A 105 -11.62 -2.04 1.65
CA SER A 105 -11.68 -1.75 3.10
C SER A 105 -11.13 -2.89 3.96
N PRO A 106 -10.47 -2.58 5.11
CA PRO A 106 -10.00 -3.60 6.06
C PRO A 106 -11.10 -4.55 6.55
N ARG A 107 -12.35 -4.08 6.64
CA ARG A 107 -13.49 -4.90 7.04
C ARG A 107 -13.73 -6.05 6.06
N ILE A 108 -13.75 -5.76 4.76
CA ILE A 108 -13.98 -6.78 3.72
C ILE A 108 -12.72 -7.64 3.53
N ALA A 109 -11.54 -7.04 3.68
CA ALA A 109 -10.27 -7.76 3.59
C ALA A 109 -10.16 -8.92 4.60
N ARG A 110 -10.66 -8.72 5.83
CA ARG A 110 -10.75 -9.81 6.83
C ARG A 110 -11.63 -10.96 6.36
N ALA A 111 -12.76 -10.67 5.70
CA ALA A 111 -13.64 -11.71 5.15
C ALA A 111 -12.96 -12.45 3.98
N VAL A 112 -12.27 -11.73 3.09
CA VAL A 112 -11.47 -12.32 1.99
C VAL A 112 -10.40 -13.24 2.55
N MET A 113 -9.62 -12.79 3.54
CA MET A 113 -8.57 -13.60 4.16
C MET A 113 -9.13 -14.83 4.88
N ALA A 114 -10.27 -14.69 5.59
CA ALA A 114 -10.95 -15.82 6.22
C ALA A 114 -11.39 -16.87 5.19
N ALA A 115 -11.98 -16.43 4.07
CA ALA A 115 -12.41 -17.33 3.01
C ALA A 115 -11.23 -18.00 2.29
N ALA A 116 -10.16 -17.25 2.00
CA ALA A 116 -8.94 -17.75 1.36
C ALA A 116 -8.25 -18.84 2.20
N SER A 117 -8.36 -18.78 3.53
CA SER A 117 -7.73 -19.75 4.44
C SER A 117 -8.24 -21.18 4.24
N ARG A 118 -9.48 -21.37 3.76
CA ARG A 118 -10.07 -22.69 3.46
C ARG A 118 -9.29 -23.48 2.41
N HIS A 119 -8.65 -22.78 1.49
CA HIS A 119 -7.86 -23.37 0.39
C HIS A 119 -6.35 -23.14 0.56
N LEU A 120 -5.92 -22.56 1.70
CA LEU A 120 -4.56 -22.08 1.94
C LEU A 120 -4.07 -21.13 0.83
N THR A 121 -5.00 -20.35 0.26
CA THR A 121 -4.69 -19.42 -0.82
C THR A 121 -3.95 -18.21 -0.27
N PRO A 122 -2.74 -17.88 -0.77
CA PRO A 122 -2.08 -16.65 -0.39
C PRO A 122 -2.87 -15.44 -0.89
N VAL A 123 -2.93 -14.38 -0.08
CA VAL A 123 -3.58 -13.12 -0.44
C VAL A 123 -2.58 -11.97 -0.53
N ALA A 124 -2.92 -10.94 -1.29
CA ALA A 124 -2.32 -9.61 -1.24
C ALA A 124 -3.48 -8.62 -1.01
N LEU A 125 -3.33 -7.75 -0.02
CA LEU A 125 -4.37 -6.85 0.45
C LEU A 125 -3.86 -5.42 0.35
N GLU A 126 -4.51 -4.62 -0.49
CA GLU A 126 -4.24 -3.20 -0.69
C GLU A 126 -5.35 -2.40 0.00
N LEU A 127 -5.09 -1.90 1.20
CA LEU A 127 -6.11 -1.31 2.06
C LEU A 127 -5.85 0.18 2.30
N GLY A 128 -6.83 0.83 2.90
CA GLY A 128 -6.74 2.23 3.28
C GLY A 128 -6.12 2.46 4.66
N GLY A 129 -6.35 3.67 5.16
CA GLY A 129 -5.90 4.11 6.47
C GLY A 129 -5.76 5.62 6.49
N LYS A 130 -5.54 6.20 7.67
CA LYS A 130 -5.40 7.66 7.79
C LYS A 130 -3.98 8.07 7.43
N CYS A 131 -3.72 8.43 6.17
CA CYS A 131 -2.41 8.89 5.73
C CYS A 131 -2.09 10.29 6.29
N PRO A 132 -1.11 10.44 7.19
CA PRO A 132 -0.74 11.73 7.76
C PRO A 132 0.04 12.59 6.77
N CYS A 133 -0.10 13.90 6.92
CA CYS A 133 0.78 14.90 6.33
C CYS A 133 1.45 15.73 7.44
N ILE A 134 2.73 15.49 7.71
CA ILE A 134 3.53 16.30 8.62
C ILE A 134 3.95 17.57 7.86
N PHE A 135 3.50 18.74 8.31
CA PHE A 135 3.76 20.02 7.65
C PHE A 135 4.60 20.92 8.55
N ASP A 136 5.89 20.98 8.25
CA ASP A 136 6.87 21.77 8.98
C ASP A 136 6.79 23.26 8.58
N ALA A 137 7.38 24.12 9.40
CA ALA A 137 7.51 25.54 9.10
C ALA A 137 8.37 25.75 7.85
N MET A 138 7.89 26.58 6.94
CA MET A 138 8.56 26.86 5.66
C MET A 138 9.36 28.17 5.74
N GLY A 139 10.65 28.11 5.42
CA GLY A 139 11.55 29.27 5.45
C GLY A 139 11.32 30.32 4.36
N SER A 140 10.47 30.04 3.36
CA SER A 140 10.13 31.00 2.30
C SER A 140 8.66 30.91 1.88
N ALA A 141 8.08 32.05 1.47
CA ALA A 141 6.70 32.11 0.97
C ALA A 141 6.50 31.27 -0.30
N ARG A 142 7.54 31.14 -1.13
CA ARG A 142 7.52 30.29 -2.33
C ARG A 142 7.37 28.82 -1.96
N ASP A 143 8.21 28.33 -1.05
CA ASP A 143 8.19 26.92 -0.62
C ASP A 143 6.86 26.58 0.06
N LEU A 144 6.33 27.50 0.87
CA LEU A 144 5.00 27.37 1.47
C LEU A 144 3.90 27.24 0.41
N GLN A 145 3.89 28.13 -0.59
CA GLN A 145 2.87 28.10 -1.63
C GLN A 145 2.93 26.82 -2.47
N ILE A 146 4.13 26.34 -2.82
CA ILE A 146 4.31 25.07 -3.54
C ILE A 146 3.81 23.90 -2.69
N SER A 147 4.18 23.87 -1.41
CA SER A 147 3.77 22.80 -0.49
C SER A 147 2.25 22.77 -0.30
N VAL A 148 1.60 23.94 -0.17
CA VAL A 148 0.14 24.03 -0.10
C VAL A 148 -0.53 23.58 -1.40
N ASN A 149 0.00 23.95 -2.57
CA ASN A 149 -0.54 23.49 -3.85
C ASN A 149 -0.50 21.95 -3.94
N ARG A 150 0.63 21.35 -3.57
CA ARG A 150 0.82 19.88 -3.56
C ARG A 150 -0.08 19.19 -2.54
N MET A 151 -0.22 19.76 -1.34
CA MET A 151 -1.13 19.24 -0.33
C MET A 151 -2.59 19.28 -0.80
N ILE A 152 -3.01 20.36 -1.48
CA ILE A 152 -4.36 20.44 -2.05
C ILE A 152 -4.55 19.39 -3.15
N ALA A 153 -3.54 19.18 -3.99
CA ALA A 153 -3.56 18.11 -4.99
C ALA A 153 -3.59 16.71 -4.35
N GLY A 154 -2.91 16.50 -3.22
CA GLY A 154 -2.94 15.23 -2.48
C GLY A 154 -4.24 14.97 -1.72
N LYS A 155 -5.00 16.02 -1.38
CA LYS A 155 -6.24 15.91 -0.60
C LYS A 155 -7.50 15.95 -1.45
N TRP A 156 -7.65 16.94 -2.33
CA TRP A 156 -8.92 17.21 -3.01
C TRP A 156 -8.87 16.72 -4.46
N SER A 157 -8.00 17.29 -5.30
CA SER A 157 -7.74 16.93 -6.71
C SER A 157 -8.92 16.27 -7.47
N SER A 158 -8.64 15.37 -8.40
CA SER A 158 -9.64 14.77 -9.30
C SER A 158 -10.59 13.79 -8.63
N CYS A 159 -10.34 13.34 -7.39
CA CYS A 159 -11.15 12.32 -6.71
C CYS A 159 -11.89 12.81 -5.45
N ALA A 160 -11.87 14.11 -5.15
CA ALA A 160 -12.47 14.69 -3.94
C ALA A 160 -12.01 14.01 -2.63
N GLY A 161 -10.74 13.57 -2.57
CA GLY A 161 -10.17 12.85 -1.42
C GLY A 161 -10.58 11.39 -1.27
N GLN A 162 -11.25 10.81 -2.27
CA GLN A 162 -11.59 9.39 -2.32
C GLN A 162 -10.42 8.55 -2.84
N ALA A 163 -9.30 8.55 -2.11
CA ALA A 163 -8.15 7.70 -2.43
C ALA A 163 -7.45 7.19 -1.16
N CYS A 164 -6.99 5.93 -1.18
CA CYS A 164 -6.33 5.29 -0.04
C CYS A 164 -5.01 5.97 0.35
N ILE A 165 -4.40 6.67 -0.61
CA ILE A 165 -3.18 7.49 -0.44
C ILE A 165 -3.49 8.99 -0.40
N ALA A 166 -4.76 9.41 -0.35
CA ALA A 166 -5.07 10.81 -0.14
C ALA A 166 -4.57 11.25 1.25
N ILE A 167 -4.20 12.51 1.38
CA ILE A 167 -3.91 13.07 2.70
C ILE A 167 -5.19 13.00 3.53
N ASP A 168 -5.13 12.31 4.67
CA ASP A 168 -6.30 12.15 5.52
C ASP A 168 -6.35 13.26 6.56
N TYR A 169 -5.22 13.56 7.21
CA TYR A 169 -5.08 14.66 8.17
C TYR A 169 -3.68 15.30 8.11
N VAL A 170 -3.57 16.52 8.62
CA VAL A 170 -2.31 17.28 8.71
C VAL A 170 -1.87 17.40 10.17
N LEU A 171 -0.57 17.26 10.42
CA LEU A 171 0.10 17.62 11.67
C LEU A 171 0.97 18.84 11.43
N VAL A 172 0.79 19.90 12.22
CA VAL A 172 1.52 21.17 12.05
C VAL A 172 1.78 21.79 13.41
N GLU A 173 2.87 22.54 13.58
CA GLU A 173 3.10 23.27 14.82
C GLU A 173 2.02 24.34 15.05
N GLU A 174 1.59 24.48 16.32
CA GLU A 174 0.54 25.42 16.72
C GLU A 174 0.81 26.85 16.23
N ARG A 175 2.06 27.32 16.35
CA ARG A 175 2.47 28.66 15.88
C ARG A 175 2.38 28.85 14.37
N PHE A 176 2.48 27.77 13.58
CA PHE A 176 2.47 27.83 12.12
C PHE A 176 1.09 27.55 11.51
N ALA A 177 0.20 26.89 12.27
CA ALA A 177 -1.15 26.54 11.82
C ALA A 177 -1.95 27.73 11.24
N PRO A 178 -1.99 28.93 11.85
CA PRO A 178 -2.74 30.06 11.29
C PRO A 178 -2.21 30.51 9.92
N ILE A 179 -0.90 30.45 9.71
CA ILE A 179 -0.25 30.81 8.44
C ILE A 179 -0.63 29.79 7.37
N LEU A 180 -0.49 28.50 7.68
CA LEU A 180 -0.85 27.41 6.77
C LEU A 180 -2.33 27.48 6.36
N ILE A 181 -3.22 27.64 7.34
CA ILE A 181 -4.68 27.73 7.12
C ILE A 181 -5.03 28.92 6.23
N LYS A 182 -4.40 30.08 6.43
CA LYS A 182 -4.64 31.26 5.59
C LYS A 182 -4.30 30.99 4.12
N VAL A 183 -3.14 30.38 3.86
CA VAL A 183 -2.68 30.06 2.48
C VAL A 183 -3.52 28.93 1.87
N LEU A 184 -3.96 27.97 2.67
CA LEU A 184 -4.89 26.93 2.22
C LEU A 184 -6.21 27.52 1.75
N LYS A 185 -6.85 28.35 2.57
CA LYS A 185 -8.14 28.98 2.23
C LYS A 185 -8.05 29.82 0.96
N SER A 186 -6.98 30.61 0.79
CA SER A 186 -6.81 31.41 -0.43
C SER A 186 -6.57 30.54 -1.66
N THR A 187 -5.79 29.47 -1.52
CA THR A 187 -5.47 28.58 -2.64
C THR A 187 -6.66 27.73 -3.05
N LEU A 188 -7.48 27.25 -2.11
CA LEU A 188 -8.71 26.50 -2.39
C LEU A 188 -9.69 27.33 -3.22
N LYS A 189 -9.92 28.60 -2.85
CA LYS A 189 -10.75 29.52 -3.64
C LYS A 189 -10.26 29.70 -5.07
N ARG A 190 -8.95 29.66 -5.30
CA ARG A 190 -8.35 29.76 -6.64
C ARG A 190 -8.48 28.46 -7.44
N PHE A 191 -8.34 27.31 -6.79
CA PHE A 191 -8.33 26.00 -7.47
C PHE A 191 -9.73 25.45 -7.72
N PHE A 192 -10.68 25.75 -6.82
CA PHE A 192 -12.06 25.29 -6.90
C PHE A 192 -13.03 26.48 -6.83
N PRO A 193 -13.00 27.40 -7.82
CA PRO A 193 -13.95 28.52 -7.88
C PRO A 193 -15.40 28.05 -8.08
N GLU A 194 -15.59 26.85 -8.65
CA GLU A 194 -16.89 26.26 -8.97
C GLU A 194 -16.94 24.79 -8.53
N ALA A 195 -18.15 24.32 -8.21
CA ALA A 195 -18.35 22.94 -7.73
C ALA A 195 -17.96 21.88 -8.78
N ASP A 196 -18.08 22.18 -10.07
CA ASP A 196 -17.79 21.25 -11.17
C ASP A 196 -16.30 20.97 -11.38
N HIS A 197 -15.42 21.73 -10.73
CA HIS A 197 -13.97 21.49 -10.78
C HIS A 197 -13.50 20.35 -9.85
N MET A 198 -14.41 19.67 -9.17
CA MET A 198 -14.10 18.55 -8.29
C MET A 198 -15.08 17.39 -8.50
N ALA A 199 -14.59 16.16 -8.35
CA ALA A 199 -15.42 14.97 -8.39
C ALA A 199 -16.52 14.96 -7.33
N ARG A 200 -17.54 14.15 -7.58
CA ARG A 200 -18.64 13.89 -6.63
C ARG A 200 -18.31 12.72 -5.72
N ILE A 201 -19.00 12.67 -4.59
CA ILE A 201 -18.97 11.50 -3.71
C ILE A 201 -19.65 10.34 -4.43
N VAL A 202 -19.06 9.15 -4.36
CA VAL A 202 -19.43 7.99 -5.19
C VAL A 202 -20.92 7.62 -5.16
N ASN A 203 -21.58 7.78 -4.00
CA ASN A 203 -23.00 7.51 -3.82
C ASN A 203 -23.56 8.20 -2.57
N GLU A 204 -24.88 8.14 -2.41
CA GLU A 204 -25.62 8.70 -1.27
C GLU A 204 -25.13 8.17 0.07
N ARG A 205 -24.85 6.87 0.19
CA ARG A 205 -24.37 6.27 1.44
C ARG A 205 -23.03 6.86 1.89
N HIS A 206 -22.09 7.04 0.98
CA HIS A 206 -20.79 7.65 1.28
C HIS A 206 -20.95 9.15 1.58
N PHE A 207 -21.86 9.83 0.88
CA PHE A 207 -22.19 11.23 1.14
C PHE A 207 -22.77 11.42 2.54
N GLU A 208 -23.75 10.61 2.93
CA GLU A 208 -24.36 10.63 4.26
C GLU A 208 -23.34 10.36 5.36
N ARG A 209 -22.45 9.37 5.17
CA ARG A 209 -21.38 9.10 6.13
C ARG A 209 -20.51 10.34 6.35
N LEU A 210 -20.02 10.97 5.28
CA LEU A 210 -19.21 12.18 5.35
C LEU A 210 -19.99 13.37 5.96
N SER A 211 -21.28 13.49 5.62
CA SER A 211 -22.17 14.50 6.18
C SER A 211 -22.30 14.35 7.69
N ASN A 212 -22.45 13.11 8.17
CA ASN A 212 -22.57 12.80 9.59
C ASN A 212 -21.28 13.10 10.36
N LEU A 213 -20.10 12.90 9.76
CA LEU A 213 -18.82 13.29 10.37
C LEU A 213 -18.76 14.80 10.66
N LEU A 214 -19.26 15.63 9.74
CA LEU A 214 -19.27 17.09 9.92
C LEU A 214 -20.40 17.59 10.83
N LYS A 215 -21.55 16.92 10.83
CA LYS A 215 -22.72 17.27 11.66
C LYS A 215 -22.59 16.82 13.11
N ASP A 216 -21.61 15.98 13.43
CA ASP A 216 -21.31 15.61 14.80
C ASP A 216 -21.11 16.87 15.66
N ARG A 217 -21.83 16.95 16.78
CA ARG A 217 -21.87 18.14 17.65
C ARG A 217 -20.50 18.52 18.20
N SER A 218 -19.63 17.53 18.43
CA SER A 218 -18.27 17.73 18.93
C SER A 218 -17.30 18.18 17.83
N VAL A 219 -17.60 17.84 16.56
CA VAL A 219 -16.76 18.16 15.40
C VAL A 219 -17.15 19.48 14.75
N ALA A 220 -18.44 19.80 14.64
CA ALA A 220 -18.93 20.99 13.94
C ALA A 220 -18.24 22.31 14.36
N PRO A 221 -17.92 22.56 15.65
CA PRO A 221 -17.20 23.78 16.07
C PRO A 221 -15.77 23.90 15.51
N SER A 222 -15.16 22.81 15.07
CA SER A 222 -13.79 22.79 14.53
C SER A 222 -13.71 23.23 13.06
N VAL A 223 -14.84 23.37 12.36
CA VAL A 223 -14.87 23.75 10.94
C VAL A 223 -14.44 25.21 10.77
N LEU A 224 -13.35 25.43 10.02
CA LEU A 224 -12.79 26.76 9.74
C LEU A 224 -13.08 27.28 8.34
N HIS A 225 -13.34 26.37 7.39
CA HIS A 225 -13.60 26.68 5.99
C HIS A 225 -14.36 25.53 5.35
N GLY A 226 -15.22 25.86 4.39
CA GLY A 226 -16.06 24.89 3.70
C GLY A 226 -17.26 24.47 4.54
N GLY A 227 -17.67 23.22 4.37
CA GLY A 227 -18.81 22.62 5.08
C GLY A 227 -20.12 22.65 4.30
N SER A 228 -20.19 23.34 3.16
CA SER A 228 -21.37 23.32 2.31
C SER A 228 -21.55 21.94 1.66
N MET A 229 -22.80 21.49 1.54
CA MET A 229 -23.15 20.19 0.99
C MET A 229 -24.35 20.30 0.07
N ASP A 230 -24.31 19.56 -1.02
CA ASP A 230 -25.44 19.37 -1.93
C ASP A 230 -25.65 17.86 -2.13
N SER A 231 -26.68 17.34 -1.46
CA SER A 231 -27.05 15.92 -1.50
C SER A 231 -27.57 15.50 -2.86
N LYS A 232 -28.23 16.39 -3.60
CA LYS A 232 -28.77 16.10 -4.93
C LYS A 232 -27.65 15.86 -5.94
N ASN A 233 -26.56 16.60 -5.81
CA ASN A 233 -25.40 16.48 -6.69
C ASN A 233 -24.25 15.68 -6.06
N LEU A 234 -24.43 15.10 -4.88
CA LEU A 234 -23.41 14.36 -4.11
C LEU A 234 -22.11 15.17 -3.95
N TYR A 235 -22.23 16.47 -3.74
CA TYR A 235 -21.11 17.40 -3.63
C TYR A 235 -20.90 17.82 -2.17
N ILE A 236 -19.64 17.76 -1.72
CA ILE A 236 -19.22 18.29 -0.42
C ILE A 236 -18.06 19.25 -0.68
N GLU A 237 -18.19 20.48 -0.21
CA GLU A 237 -17.19 21.53 -0.38
C GLU A 237 -15.86 21.14 0.30
N PRO A 238 -14.68 21.48 -0.28
CA PRO A 238 -13.40 21.35 0.39
C PRO A 238 -13.41 21.94 1.81
N THR A 239 -13.34 21.09 2.83
CA THR A 239 -13.59 21.49 4.22
C THR A 239 -12.31 21.36 5.05
N ILE A 240 -11.98 22.39 5.81
CA ILE A 240 -10.84 22.41 6.75
C ILE A 240 -11.37 22.44 8.17
N LEU A 241 -10.88 21.52 9.01
CA LEU A 241 -11.18 21.47 10.43
C LEU A 241 -9.90 21.70 11.23
N LEU A 242 -9.96 22.46 12.32
CA LEU A 242 -8.82 22.67 13.22
C LEU A 242 -9.09 21.98 14.56
N ASN A 243 -8.22 21.04 14.92
CA ASN A 243 -8.27 20.29 16.17
C ASN A 243 -9.65 19.70 16.50
N PRO A 244 -10.30 18.94 15.59
CA PRO A 244 -11.45 18.14 16.00
C PRO A 244 -11.04 17.15 17.11
N PRO A 245 -11.98 16.71 17.97
CA PRO A 245 -11.67 15.75 19.03
C PRO A 245 -11.03 14.48 18.47
N LEU A 246 -9.92 14.03 19.08
CA LEU A 246 -9.13 12.91 18.55
C LEU A 246 -9.86 11.55 18.65
N ASP A 247 -10.82 11.43 19.54
CA ASP A 247 -11.69 10.28 19.75
C ASP A 247 -12.95 10.30 18.87
N SER A 248 -13.20 11.39 18.14
CA SER A 248 -14.34 11.50 17.22
C SER A 248 -14.17 10.63 15.96
N ALA A 249 -15.29 10.30 15.31
CA ALA A 249 -15.30 9.45 14.10
C ALA A 249 -14.44 10.01 12.96
N ILE A 250 -14.34 11.34 12.81
CA ILE A 250 -13.50 11.96 11.76
C ILE A 250 -11.99 11.70 11.98
N MET A 251 -11.59 11.37 13.22
CA MET A 251 -10.20 11.05 13.58
C MET A 251 -9.95 9.56 13.81
N THR A 252 -10.98 8.74 14.03
CA THR A 252 -10.84 7.29 14.25
C THR A 252 -11.13 6.46 12.99
N GLU A 253 -11.89 6.99 12.04
CA GLU A 253 -12.16 6.35 10.74
C GLU A 253 -11.35 7.00 9.61
N GLU A 254 -11.12 6.26 8.53
CA GLU A 254 -10.60 6.81 7.27
C GLU A 254 -11.65 7.76 6.66
N ILE A 255 -11.24 8.98 6.32
CA ILE A 255 -12.16 10.02 5.85
C ILE A 255 -12.62 9.69 4.44
N PHE A 256 -11.71 9.37 3.52
CA PHE A 256 -12.05 9.02 2.12
C PHE A 256 -13.03 10.01 1.47
N GLY A 257 -12.71 11.30 1.59
CA GLY A 257 -13.57 12.41 1.17
C GLY A 257 -12.91 13.78 1.41
N PRO A 258 -13.61 14.88 1.08
CA PRO A 258 -13.02 16.22 0.96
C PRO A 258 -12.92 16.97 2.30
N LEU A 259 -12.74 16.25 3.42
CA LEU A 259 -12.62 16.81 4.76
C LEU A 259 -11.18 16.70 5.25
N LEU A 260 -10.55 17.81 5.64
CA LEU A 260 -9.16 17.83 6.10
C LEU A 260 -9.03 18.36 7.53
N PRO A 261 -8.93 17.46 8.52
CA PRO A 261 -8.47 17.81 9.86
C PRO A 261 -7.02 18.29 9.85
N ILE A 262 -6.78 19.40 10.52
CA ILE A 262 -5.46 19.94 10.86
C ILE A 262 -5.32 19.81 12.37
N ILE A 263 -4.35 19.03 12.81
CA ILE A 263 -4.05 18.77 14.21
C ILE A 263 -2.76 19.53 14.56
N THR A 264 -2.84 20.36 15.60
CA THR A 264 -1.69 21.13 16.07
C THR A 264 -0.86 20.32 17.07
N VAL A 265 0.46 20.36 16.89
CA VAL A 265 1.44 19.85 17.86
C VAL A 265 2.26 21.00 18.44
N LYS A 266 2.89 20.78 19.61
CA LYS A 266 3.73 21.80 20.25
C LYS A 266 5.02 22.01 19.45
N ASN A 267 5.73 20.93 19.17
CA ASN A 267 6.89 20.91 18.27
C ASN A 267 6.62 19.95 17.13
N ILE A 268 7.18 20.20 15.94
CA ILE A 268 6.94 19.36 14.78
C ILE A 268 7.43 17.92 15.00
N GLU A 269 8.46 17.72 15.83
CA GLU A 269 8.98 16.40 16.20
C GLU A 269 7.97 15.55 16.96
N ASP A 270 7.02 16.15 17.68
CA ASP A 270 5.96 15.44 18.41
C ASP A 270 5.00 14.71 17.43
N SER A 271 4.99 15.12 16.16
CA SER A 271 4.22 14.46 15.10
C SER A 271 4.61 12.98 14.93
N ILE A 272 5.87 12.62 15.19
CA ILE A 272 6.34 11.23 15.08
C ILE A 272 5.63 10.37 16.13
N ALA A 273 5.54 10.84 17.38
CA ALA A 273 4.85 10.12 18.44
C ALA A 273 3.34 9.99 18.12
N PHE A 274 2.73 11.04 17.58
CA PHE A 274 1.33 11.02 17.14
C PHE A 274 1.10 9.95 16.06
N VAL A 275 1.91 9.93 15.00
CA VAL A 275 1.78 8.95 13.91
C VAL A 275 1.99 7.52 14.42
N LYS A 276 2.92 7.29 15.33
CA LYS A 276 3.18 5.95 15.91
C LYS A 276 2.03 5.43 16.78
N ALA A 277 1.22 6.32 17.37
CA ALA A 277 0.05 5.93 18.15
C ALA A 277 -1.14 5.51 17.28
N MET A 278 -1.12 5.85 15.99
CA MET A 278 -2.16 5.49 15.03
C MET A 278 -1.84 4.16 14.32
N PRO A 279 -2.85 3.46 13.77
CA PRO A 279 -2.60 2.34 12.87
C PRO A 279 -1.69 2.73 11.70
N LYS A 280 -0.79 1.82 11.32
CA LYS A 280 0.16 2.03 10.23
C LYS A 280 -0.57 2.42 8.93
N PRO A 281 -0.32 3.61 8.36
CA PRO A 281 -1.01 4.07 7.17
C PRO A 281 -0.41 3.49 5.88
N LEU A 282 -1.11 3.68 4.76
CA LEU A 282 -0.57 3.30 3.44
C LEU A 282 0.53 4.27 2.99
N ALA A 283 0.38 5.56 3.28
CA ALA A 283 1.38 6.59 2.99
C ALA A 283 1.58 7.54 4.17
N ILE A 284 2.80 8.04 4.33
CA ILE A 284 3.14 9.20 5.15
C ILE A 284 3.66 10.28 4.21
N TYR A 285 3.15 11.50 4.39
CA TYR A 285 3.64 12.69 3.69
C TYR A 285 4.34 13.60 4.69
N ALA A 286 5.44 14.22 4.27
CA ALA A 286 6.15 15.19 5.10
C ALA A 286 6.69 16.34 4.26
N PHE A 287 6.17 17.55 4.49
CA PHE A 287 6.68 18.79 3.92
C PHE A 287 7.67 19.39 4.91
N THR A 288 8.97 19.19 4.68
CA THR A 288 10.04 19.70 5.52
C THR A 288 11.36 19.81 4.76
N ARG A 289 12.17 20.80 5.14
CA ARG A 289 13.56 20.94 4.69
C ARG A 289 14.57 20.38 5.70
N ASP A 290 14.16 20.11 6.93
CA ASP A 290 15.03 19.56 7.95
C ASP A 290 15.42 18.10 7.65
N ALA A 291 16.72 17.88 7.47
CA ALA A 291 17.27 16.56 7.22
C ALA A 291 17.16 15.63 8.43
N ALA A 292 17.24 16.17 9.65
CA ALA A 292 17.11 15.38 10.87
C ALA A 292 15.68 14.86 11.02
N LEU A 293 14.68 15.73 10.89
CA LEU A 293 13.27 15.31 10.88
C LEU A 293 12.98 14.27 9.79
N ARG A 294 13.46 14.46 8.54
CA ARG A 294 13.29 13.45 7.47
C ARG A 294 13.84 12.09 7.88
N ARG A 295 15.06 12.06 8.43
CA ARG A 295 15.70 10.82 8.86
C ARG A 295 14.90 10.14 9.96
N ARG A 296 14.46 10.89 10.96
CA ARG A 296 13.65 10.38 12.07
C ARG A 296 12.30 9.84 11.61
N ILE A 297 11.62 10.50 10.67
CA ILE A 297 10.37 9.99 10.10
C ILE A 297 10.59 8.62 9.44
N VAL A 298 11.65 8.46 8.64
CA VAL A 298 11.97 7.17 7.99
C VAL A 298 12.31 6.08 9.03
N ASP A 299 13.11 6.42 10.04
CA ASP A 299 13.64 5.43 10.99
C ASP A 299 12.66 5.06 12.11
N GLU A 300 11.79 5.99 12.52
CA GLU A 300 10.95 5.83 13.73
C GLU A 300 9.48 5.52 13.43
N THR A 301 9.04 5.62 12.17
CA THR A 301 7.64 5.34 11.76
C THR A 301 7.54 4.10 10.86
N SER A 302 6.32 3.62 10.61
CA SER A 302 6.06 2.46 9.74
C SER A 302 4.82 2.72 8.90
N SER A 303 4.97 2.64 7.58
CA SER A 303 3.93 2.85 6.57
C SER A 303 4.27 2.10 5.28
N GLY A 304 3.34 2.05 4.33
CA GLY A 304 3.63 1.50 3.00
C GLY A 304 4.66 2.33 2.23
N SER A 305 4.56 3.66 2.29
CA SER A 305 5.52 4.58 1.68
C SER A 305 5.65 5.89 2.47
N VAL A 306 6.79 6.56 2.31
CA VAL A 306 7.03 7.92 2.82
C VAL A 306 7.40 8.81 1.64
N THR A 307 6.74 9.96 1.50
CA THR A 307 7.04 10.94 0.45
C THR A 307 7.34 12.30 1.08
N PHE A 308 8.48 12.88 0.71
CA PHE A 308 8.91 14.19 1.19
C PHE A 308 8.61 15.28 0.16
N ASN A 309 8.02 16.38 0.64
CA ASN A 309 7.74 17.60 -0.13
C ASN A 309 6.83 17.41 -1.35
N ASP A 310 6.10 16.31 -1.44
CA ASP A 310 5.05 16.05 -2.42
C ASP A 310 4.03 15.06 -1.87
N ALA A 311 2.93 14.83 -2.59
CA ALA A 311 1.91 13.87 -2.20
C ALA A 311 1.36 13.10 -3.42
N VAL A 312 0.98 11.84 -3.20
CA VAL A 312 0.38 10.92 -4.20
C VAL A 312 1.31 10.50 -5.35
N VAL A 313 2.21 11.37 -5.81
CA VAL A 313 3.08 11.15 -6.99
C VAL A 313 3.99 9.94 -6.89
N GLN A 314 4.28 9.44 -5.69
CA GLN A 314 5.09 8.22 -5.53
C GLN A 314 4.44 7.00 -6.16
N TYR A 315 3.11 7.00 -6.31
CA TYR A 315 2.35 5.95 -7.00
C TYR A 315 2.78 5.79 -8.47
N ALA A 316 3.20 6.87 -9.13
CA ALA A 316 3.58 6.84 -10.55
C ALA A 316 5.00 6.29 -10.81
N ILE A 317 5.73 5.89 -9.78
CA ILE A 317 7.11 5.43 -9.91
C ILE A 317 7.13 3.90 -9.94
N ASP A 318 7.15 3.30 -11.13
CA ASP A 318 7.16 1.83 -11.33
C ASP A 318 8.34 1.09 -10.66
N GLY A 319 9.40 1.83 -10.34
CA GLY A 319 10.57 1.32 -9.62
C GLY A 319 10.39 1.22 -8.11
N LEU A 320 9.28 1.73 -7.55
CA LEU A 320 8.94 1.60 -6.14
C LEU A 320 7.86 0.52 -5.96
N PRO A 321 7.96 -0.33 -4.93
CA PRO A 321 6.86 -1.22 -4.59
C PRO A 321 5.70 -0.40 -4.02
N PHE A 322 4.49 -0.63 -4.51
CA PHE A 322 3.29 -0.10 -3.91
C PHE A 322 2.61 -1.20 -3.09
N GLY A 323 2.38 -0.92 -1.81
CA GLY A 323 1.64 -1.80 -0.92
C GLY A 323 1.67 -1.35 0.53
N GLY A 324 0.71 -1.83 1.32
CA GLY A 324 0.57 -1.49 2.73
C GLY A 324 1.42 -2.32 3.70
N VAL A 325 1.28 -2.02 4.99
CA VAL A 325 1.86 -2.81 6.08
C VAL A 325 0.91 -2.83 7.29
N GLY A 326 0.61 -4.03 7.79
CA GLY A 326 -0.32 -4.18 8.92
C GLY A 326 -1.76 -3.87 8.51
N GLN A 327 -2.39 -2.87 9.13
CA GLN A 327 -3.80 -2.56 8.84
C GLN A 327 -4.02 -1.93 7.46
N SER A 328 -2.99 -1.27 6.88
CA SER A 328 -3.05 -0.75 5.52
C SER A 328 -2.81 -1.80 4.44
N GLY A 329 -2.50 -3.04 4.82
CA GLY A 329 -2.36 -4.15 3.88
C GLY A 329 -1.07 -4.94 4.01
N PHE A 330 -0.87 -5.84 3.05
CA PHE A 330 0.37 -6.61 2.85
C PHE A 330 0.37 -7.25 1.45
N GLY A 331 1.57 -7.52 0.95
CA GLY A 331 1.77 -7.72 -0.49
C GLY A 331 2.12 -6.38 -1.14
N GLN A 332 2.90 -6.43 -2.20
CA GLN A 332 3.34 -5.24 -2.92
C GLN A 332 3.38 -5.52 -4.41
N TYR A 333 2.93 -4.57 -5.20
CA TYR A 333 2.92 -4.65 -6.66
C TYR A 333 3.48 -3.35 -7.26
N HIS A 334 3.18 -3.08 -8.54
CA HIS A 334 3.82 -2.15 -9.49
C HIS A 334 5.03 -2.74 -10.20
N GLY A 335 5.14 -2.48 -11.50
CA GLY A 335 6.27 -2.88 -12.34
C GLY A 335 6.76 -4.31 -12.08
N LYS A 336 8.04 -4.44 -11.72
CA LYS A 336 8.67 -5.73 -11.39
C LYS A 336 8.06 -6.40 -10.15
N TYR A 337 7.60 -5.62 -9.18
CA TYR A 337 7.01 -6.15 -7.95
C TYR A 337 5.69 -6.87 -8.24
N SER A 338 4.91 -6.43 -9.23
CA SER A 338 3.74 -7.18 -9.68
C SER A 338 4.12 -8.57 -10.20
N PHE A 339 5.14 -8.66 -11.07
CA PHE A 339 5.64 -9.94 -11.56
C PHE A 339 6.09 -10.84 -10.41
N GLU A 340 6.83 -10.31 -9.45
CA GLU A 340 7.29 -11.06 -8.28
C GLU A 340 6.14 -11.50 -7.37
N MET A 341 5.12 -10.67 -7.16
CA MET A 341 3.94 -10.96 -6.33
C MET A 341 3.09 -12.10 -6.89
N PHE A 342 3.02 -12.20 -8.22
CA PHE A 342 2.24 -13.21 -8.94
C PHE A 342 3.08 -14.40 -9.43
N SER A 343 4.33 -14.54 -8.97
CA SER A 343 5.22 -15.67 -9.29
C SER A 343 5.61 -16.48 -8.05
N HIS A 344 5.75 -17.79 -8.19
CA HIS A 344 6.51 -18.60 -7.25
C HIS A 344 8.00 -18.56 -7.61
N LYS A 345 8.87 -18.23 -6.64
CA LYS A 345 10.33 -18.24 -6.81
C LYS A 345 10.89 -19.63 -6.49
N LYS A 346 10.86 -20.55 -7.45
CA LYS A 346 11.32 -21.94 -7.29
C LYS A 346 12.83 -22.02 -7.14
N ALA A 347 13.30 -22.56 -6.02
CA ALA A 347 14.71 -22.85 -5.81
C ALA A 347 15.10 -24.17 -6.50
N VAL A 348 16.10 -24.11 -7.38
CA VAL A 348 16.63 -25.27 -8.11
C VAL A 348 18.10 -25.42 -7.77
N MET A 349 18.47 -26.58 -7.22
CA MET A 349 19.85 -26.95 -6.93
C MET A 349 20.20 -28.21 -7.70
N LYS A 350 21.39 -28.23 -8.32
CA LYS A 350 21.95 -29.40 -8.98
C LYS A 350 23.32 -29.69 -8.38
N ARG A 351 23.62 -30.95 -8.08
CA ARG A 351 24.95 -31.39 -7.63
C ARG A 351 25.44 -32.53 -8.53
N GLY A 352 26.72 -32.49 -8.90
CA GLY A 352 27.35 -33.58 -9.66
C GLY A 352 27.73 -34.78 -8.79
N TYR A 353 27.91 -35.94 -9.42
CA TYR A 353 28.32 -37.19 -8.77
C TYR A 353 29.84 -37.38 -8.61
N LEU A 354 30.64 -36.40 -9.06
CA LEU A 354 32.11 -36.54 -9.09
C LEU A 354 32.76 -36.46 -7.69
N VAL A 355 32.19 -35.68 -6.78
CA VAL A 355 32.76 -35.45 -5.43
C VAL A 355 31.70 -35.66 -4.37
N GLU A 356 31.91 -36.69 -3.55
CA GLU A 356 31.02 -37.07 -2.46
C GLU A 356 31.63 -36.71 -1.09
N LEU A 357 30.89 -35.93 -0.31
CA LEU A 357 31.27 -35.52 1.04
C LEU A 357 30.63 -36.49 2.04
N THR A 358 31.37 -37.51 2.45
CA THR A 358 30.87 -38.60 3.31
C THR A 358 30.64 -38.19 4.77
N LEU A 359 31.02 -36.97 5.16
CA LEU A 359 30.89 -36.45 6.52
C LEU A 359 29.46 -36.47 7.06
N ARG A 360 28.48 -36.28 6.17
CA ARG A 360 27.05 -36.34 6.53
C ARG A 360 26.54 -37.77 6.76
N TYR A 361 27.28 -38.79 6.34
CA TYR A 361 26.86 -40.18 6.42
C TYR A 361 27.28 -40.85 7.73
N PRO A 362 26.41 -41.69 8.31
CA PRO A 362 26.76 -42.49 9.48
C PRO A 362 27.85 -43.53 9.15
N PRO A 363 28.53 -44.09 10.18
CA PRO A 363 28.43 -43.72 11.59
C PRO A 363 29.06 -42.35 11.86
N TRP A 364 28.52 -41.60 12.82
CA TRP A 364 29.08 -40.32 13.24
C TRP A 364 30.03 -40.52 14.42
N ASP A 365 31.25 -40.03 14.28
CA ASP A 365 32.27 -39.98 15.33
C ASP A 365 32.64 -38.52 15.62
N GLU A 366 33.40 -38.29 16.69
CA GLU A 366 33.82 -36.94 17.08
C GLU A 366 34.62 -36.22 15.97
N SER A 367 35.33 -36.94 15.12
CA SER A 367 36.08 -36.37 13.99
C SER A 367 35.14 -35.84 12.92
N LYS A 368 34.13 -36.61 12.49
CA LYS A 368 33.09 -36.16 11.54
C LYS A 368 32.28 -35.00 12.10
N VAL A 369 31.90 -35.06 13.37
CA VAL A 369 31.16 -33.98 14.03
C VAL A 369 32.01 -32.71 14.09
N THR A 370 33.31 -32.82 14.42
CA THR A 370 34.24 -31.68 14.45
C THR A 370 34.43 -31.06 13.05
N LEU A 371 34.57 -31.89 12.01
CA LEU A 371 34.62 -31.42 10.62
C LEU A 371 33.33 -30.71 10.20
N MET A 372 32.16 -31.25 10.57
CA MET A 372 30.87 -30.57 10.34
C MET A 372 30.77 -29.25 11.09
N ARG A 373 31.25 -29.15 12.35
CA ARG A 373 31.28 -27.87 13.10
C ARG A 373 32.10 -26.81 12.35
N TYR A 374 33.24 -27.17 11.76
CA TYR A 374 34.04 -26.23 10.97
C TYR A 374 33.31 -25.78 9.71
N LEU A 375 32.65 -26.70 9.00
CA LEU A 375 31.84 -26.38 7.82
C LEU A 375 30.66 -25.45 8.14
N TYR A 376 29.89 -25.73 9.21
CA TYR A 376 28.77 -24.88 9.64
C TYR A 376 29.21 -23.50 10.14
N ARG A 377 30.43 -23.39 10.69
CA ARG A 377 31.05 -22.11 11.06
C ARG A 377 31.73 -21.40 9.88
N PHE A 378 31.60 -21.93 8.67
CA PHE A 378 32.30 -21.44 7.47
C PHE A 378 33.83 -21.33 7.64
N ASN A 379 34.41 -22.10 8.58
CA ASN A 379 35.84 -22.13 8.84
C ASN A 379 36.53 -23.15 7.93
N TYR A 380 36.58 -22.83 6.64
CA TYR A 380 37.13 -23.71 5.62
C TYR A 380 38.63 -24.00 5.83
N PHE A 381 39.37 -23.10 6.49
CA PHE A 381 40.78 -23.31 6.82
C PHE A 381 40.94 -24.42 7.87
N ALA A 382 40.22 -24.33 9.00
CA ALA A 382 40.24 -25.37 10.02
C ALA A 382 39.67 -26.69 9.49
N PHE A 383 38.67 -26.62 8.62
CA PHE A 383 38.14 -27.78 7.93
C PHE A 383 39.21 -28.49 7.09
N VAL A 384 39.92 -27.77 6.21
CA VAL A 384 40.97 -28.35 5.36
C VAL A 384 42.11 -28.91 6.20
N LEU A 385 42.58 -28.18 7.23
CA LEU A 385 43.65 -28.68 8.10
C LEU A 385 43.25 -29.96 8.84
N SER A 386 42.03 -30.03 9.37
CA SER A 386 41.56 -31.21 10.12
C SER A 386 41.24 -32.37 9.17
N PHE A 387 40.73 -32.09 7.97
CA PHE A 387 40.46 -33.07 6.93
C PHE A 387 41.74 -33.71 6.39
N LEU A 388 42.82 -32.92 6.27
CA LEU A 388 44.15 -33.40 5.87
C LEU A 388 44.95 -34.02 7.04
N GLY A 389 44.38 -34.09 8.25
CA GLY A 389 45.07 -34.62 9.44
C GLY A 389 46.19 -33.73 9.97
N LEU A 390 46.30 -32.49 9.50
CA LEU A 390 47.29 -31.48 9.89
C LEU A 390 46.91 -30.73 11.18
N ARG A 391 45.70 -30.99 11.69
CA ARG A 391 45.18 -30.47 12.95
C ARG A 391 44.34 -31.57 13.60
N ARG A 392 44.67 -31.95 14.83
CA ARG A 392 43.86 -32.87 15.63
C ARG A 392 42.75 -32.14 16.35
#